data_AF-J7R0M9-F1
#
_entry.id   AF-J7R0M9-F1
#
_cell.length_a   1.000
_cell.length_b   1.000
_cell.length_c   1.000
_cell.angle_alpha   90.00
_cell.angle_beta   90.00
_cell.angle_gamma   90.00
#
_symmetry.space_group_name_H-M   'P 1'
#
loop_
_entity.id
_entity.type
_entity.pdbx_description
1 polymer ?
#
loop_
_entity_poly.entity_id
_entity_poly.type
_entity_poly.pdbx_seq_one_letter_code
_entity_poly.pdbx_strand_id
1 'polypeptide(L)'
;MFRQTKKRISSRRNFGSAEEGSNDSLTASSRPEQEQRQLERLYTGKLSFYHERPLGEITLEHFETWAIDRLKVLLEIEAFVSRNYSLKEMESLMKPLLHKLLPLGTDNVADMRKDYISHYILRLCFCRKKELRDKFVRSETLLFKIRFGMLTSTDQVKFVQSLHLSTSQSITEEEKRTLSKELYQTISPLLQFQMNISDEQQKQAYFQQERFIKLPFENVIELLGNRQVFIKNGYAYLPHFQQVTMISSEFSQRLNDELMRTFQFLPRLNEDDRLVPILNHLSSGYTVSDYNNSKGANGYGNNDDDEINAESVWSPEISKHYPLSVRNLMQGLKQNHHLRYYGRQQLTLFLKGIGLSADESLKFWTKAFVQGGHISEDKFNKEYRYNFRHSYGLEGNRINYRPWDCRTILSKPRPGRGDYHGCPFRDWSSERLTSELQAMNLTQQQITSVLDLSEKGDYILANTKVFEFTHKGADVAEGTLIDHPNLYFERSRMLEKKRSAMGGK
;
A
#
# COMPACT_ATOMS: atom_id res chain seq x y z
N MET A 1 -50.31 21.75 -6.60
CA MET A 1 -50.93 20.58 -5.94
C MET A 1 -50.02 20.15 -4.79
N PHE A 2 -50.60 20.08 -3.59
CA PHE A 2 -50.06 19.60 -2.30
C PHE A 2 -49.40 18.20 -2.42
N ARG A 3 -48.54 17.66 -1.53
CA ARG A 3 -48.23 17.89 -0.10
C ARG A 3 -46.93 17.12 0.24
N GLN A 4 -46.13 17.63 1.18
CA GLN A 4 -45.10 16.86 1.91
C GLN A 4 -45.73 15.74 2.75
N THR A 5 -45.06 14.60 2.88
CA THR A 5 -45.23 13.71 4.04
C THR A 5 -43.92 13.02 4.43
N LYS A 6 -43.41 13.41 5.60
CA LYS A 6 -42.44 12.67 6.43
C LYS A 6 -42.99 11.27 6.72
N LYS A 7 -42.23 10.20 6.46
CA LYS A 7 -42.46 8.92 7.13
C LYS A 7 -41.52 8.78 8.32
N ARG A 8 -42.15 8.82 9.50
CA ARG A 8 -41.60 8.58 10.83
C ARG A 8 -40.91 7.21 10.89
N ILE A 9 -39.79 7.22 11.61
CA ILE A 9 -39.16 6.07 12.25
C ILE A 9 -40.22 5.34 13.08
N SER A 10 -40.42 4.06 12.78
CA SER A 10 -41.29 3.14 13.52
C SER A 10 -40.43 2.00 14.02
N SER A 11 -40.04 2.09 15.29
CA SER A 11 -39.52 0.99 16.10
C SER A 11 -40.42 -0.25 16.00
N ARG A 12 -39.87 -1.39 15.59
CA ARG A 12 -40.36 -2.74 15.95
C ARG A 12 -39.15 -3.66 16.08
N ARG A 13 -38.70 -3.91 17.31
CA ARG A 13 -39.11 -5.01 18.21
C ARG A 13 -38.51 -6.35 17.77
N ASN A 14 -37.50 -6.77 18.53
CA ASN A 14 -36.98 -8.13 18.61
C ASN A 14 -38.13 -9.14 18.70
N PHE A 15 -37.98 -10.26 18.00
CA PHE A 15 -38.57 -11.53 18.38
C PHE A 15 -37.45 -12.50 18.70
N GLY A 16 -37.33 -12.83 19.98
CA GLY A 16 -36.76 -14.07 20.46
C GLY A 16 -37.75 -14.67 21.45
N SER A 17 -38.04 -15.97 21.33
CA SER A 17 -38.81 -16.73 22.33
C SER A 17 -38.19 -18.12 22.46
N ALA A 18 -37.60 -18.37 23.63
CA ALA A 18 -37.34 -19.63 24.36
C ALA A 18 -36.11 -19.36 25.25
N GLU A 19 -36.30 -18.90 26.51
CA GLU A 19 -36.26 -19.72 27.75
C GLU A 19 -34.81 -20.20 28.05
N GLU A 20 -34.11 -19.90 29.14
CA GLU A 20 -34.40 -19.42 30.50
C GLU A 20 -33.10 -18.80 31.08
N GLY A 21 -33.22 -17.90 32.07
CA GLY A 21 -32.22 -17.77 33.14
C GLY A 21 -31.32 -16.52 33.17
N SER A 22 -31.62 -15.65 34.14
CA SER A 22 -30.81 -14.57 34.75
C SER A 22 -30.82 -13.18 34.10
N ASN A 23 -31.33 -12.24 34.92
CA ASN A 23 -31.44 -10.81 34.70
C ASN A 23 -30.09 -10.15 34.36
N ASP A 24 -30.02 -9.41 33.25
CA ASP A 24 -29.35 -8.11 33.27
C ASP A 24 -29.96 -7.16 32.22
N SER A 25 -30.85 -6.30 32.69
CA SER A 25 -31.44 -5.19 31.92
C SER A 25 -30.42 -4.06 31.80
N LEU A 26 -29.54 -4.13 30.79
CA LEU A 26 -28.55 -3.07 30.52
C LEU A 26 -29.18 -1.93 29.70
N THR A 27 -29.33 -0.79 30.37
CA THR A 27 -29.80 0.50 29.82
C THR A 27 -28.81 1.08 28.80
N ALA A 28 -29.30 1.81 27.79
CA ALA A 28 -28.48 2.43 26.74
C ALA A 28 -27.41 3.42 27.23
N SER A 29 -27.45 3.82 28.52
CA SER A 29 -26.42 4.62 29.20
C SER A 29 -25.14 3.83 29.50
N SER A 30 -25.15 2.50 29.44
CA SER A 30 -23.99 1.67 29.81
C SER A 30 -22.99 1.42 28.67
N ARG A 31 -23.36 1.68 27.41
CA ARG A 31 -22.52 1.37 26.24
C ARG A 31 -21.19 2.15 26.18
N PRO A 32 -21.16 3.48 26.35
CA PRO A 32 -19.88 4.22 26.33
C PRO A 32 -19.01 3.90 27.55
N GLU A 33 -19.60 3.62 28.71
CA GLU A 33 -18.85 3.16 29.90
C GLU A 33 -18.26 1.76 29.70
N GLN A 34 -18.97 0.87 29.02
CA GLN A 34 -18.47 -0.46 28.64
C GLN A 34 -17.32 -0.37 27.61
N GLU A 35 -17.44 0.50 26.60
CA GLU A 35 -16.37 0.77 25.63
C GLU A 35 -15.11 1.30 26.33
N GLN A 36 -15.27 2.24 27.26
CA GLN A 36 -14.15 2.79 28.01
C GLN A 36 -13.47 1.75 28.90
N ARG A 37 -14.23 0.96 29.67
CA ARG A 37 -13.68 -0.14 30.48
C ARG A 37 -12.97 -1.20 29.62
N GLN A 38 -13.46 -1.45 28.41
CA GLN A 38 -12.84 -2.35 27.45
C GLN A 38 -11.49 -1.81 26.97
N LEU A 39 -11.43 -0.54 26.60
CA LEU A 39 -10.19 0.12 26.17
C LEU A 39 -9.15 0.14 27.29
N GLU A 40 -9.55 0.46 28.53
CA GLU A 40 -8.68 0.44 29.71
C GLU A 40 -8.13 -0.97 29.99
N ARG A 41 -8.92 -2.02 29.73
CA ARG A 41 -8.48 -3.42 29.86
C ARG A 41 -7.54 -3.85 28.73
N LEU A 42 -7.79 -3.41 27.50
CA LEU A 42 -7.01 -3.78 26.32
C LEU A 42 -5.65 -3.06 26.24
N TYR A 43 -5.56 -1.90 26.89
CA TYR A 43 -4.38 -1.06 26.97
C TYR A 43 -3.96 -0.94 28.44
N THR A 44 -3.57 -2.06 29.04
CA THR A 44 -2.83 -2.08 30.30
C THR A 44 -1.49 -1.33 30.20
N GLY A 45 -1.05 -1.01 28.97
CA GLY A 45 0.00 -0.07 28.63
C GLY A 45 -0.25 0.57 27.25
N LYS A 46 0.80 1.10 26.60
CA LYS A 46 0.70 1.81 25.29
C LYS A 46 0.53 0.88 24.07
N LEU A 47 0.44 -0.43 24.27
CA LEU A 47 0.36 -1.45 23.22
C LEU A 47 -0.82 -2.39 23.48
N SER A 48 -1.42 -2.89 22.40
CA SER A 48 -2.50 -3.87 22.44
C SER A 48 -2.34 -4.88 21.31
N PHE A 49 -2.76 -6.12 21.54
CA PHE A 49 -2.90 -7.15 20.50
C PHE A 49 -4.30 -7.12 19.84
N TYR A 50 -5.13 -6.11 20.14
CA TYR A 50 -6.43 -5.95 19.50
C TYR A 50 -7.36 -7.18 19.68
N HIS A 51 -7.30 -7.87 20.83
CA HIS A 51 -7.95 -9.17 21.06
C HIS A 51 -9.47 -9.16 21.03
N GLU A 52 -10.08 -8.10 21.52
CA GLU A 52 -11.52 -7.99 21.63
C GLU A 52 -12.06 -7.11 20.51
N ARG A 53 -13.32 -7.36 20.10
CA ARG A 53 -14.00 -6.57 19.07
C ARG A 53 -14.47 -5.22 19.61
N PRO A 54 -14.43 -4.15 18.80
CA PRO A 54 -14.86 -2.84 19.26
C PRO A 54 -16.36 -2.81 19.56
N LEU A 55 -16.69 -2.27 20.73
CA LEU A 55 -18.04 -1.97 21.17
C LEU A 55 -18.22 -0.47 21.10
N GLY A 56 -19.14 0.03 20.28
CA GLY A 56 -19.37 1.46 20.16
C GLY A 56 -19.87 1.86 18.78
N GLU A 57 -20.47 3.04 18.71
CA GLU A 57 -20.90 3.64 17.45
C GLU A 57 -19.91 4.76 17.08
N ILE A 58 -19.57 4.81 15.79
CA ILE A 58 -18.73 5.85 15.21
C ILE A 58 -19.44 6.50 14.03
N THR A 59 -19.12 7.76 13.77
CA THR A 59 -19.62 8.47 12.58
C THR A 59 -18.87 7.96 11.34
N LEU A 60 -19.50 8.11 10.16
CA LEU A 60 -18.87 7.76 8.89
C LEU A 60 -17.61 8.58 8.62
N GLU A 61 -17.59 9.83 9.07
CA GLU A 61 -16.42 10.71 8.97
C GLU A 61 -15.25 10.19 9.80
N HIS A 62 -15.49 9.76 11.05
CA HIS A 62 -14.46 9.12 11.88
C HIS A 62 -14.00 7.79 11.28
N PHE A 63 -14.92 7.01 10.69
CA PHE A 63 -14.58 5.78 9.99
C PHE A 63 -13.56 6.03 8.87
N GLU A 64 -13.78 7.03 8.03
CA GLU A 64 -12.89 7.34 6.91
C GLU A 64 -11.58 8.00 7.37
N THR A 65 -11.64 9.04 8.20
CA THR A 65 -10.44 9.77 8.65
C THR A 65 -9.49 8.88 9.45
N TRP A 66 -10.00 8.07 10.39
CA TRP A 66 -9.14 7.21 11.21
C TRP A 66 -8.51 6.08 10.39
N ALA A 67 -9.23 5.55 9.42
CA ALA A 67 -8.68 4.56 8.49
C ALA A 67 -7.58 5.16 7.61
N ILE A 68 -7.80 6.36 7.07
CA ILE A 68 -6.80 7.07 6.25
C ILE A 68 -5.54 7.39 7.06
N ASP A 69 -5.68 7.83 8.31
CA ASP A 69 -4.55 8.17 9.16
C ASP A 69 -3.68 6.95 9.47
N ARG A 70 -4.29 5.80 9.83
CA ARG A 70 -3.54 4.56 10.01
C ARG A 70 -2.93 4.07 8.70
N LEU A 71 -3.65 4.19 7.60
CA LEU A 71 -3.16 3.78 6.29
C LEU A 71 -1.89 4.55 5.88
N LYS A 72 -1.84 5.87 6.12
CA LYS A 72 -0.64 6.70 5.88
C LYS A 72 0.55 6.19 6.69
N VAL A 73 0.34 5.85 7.97
CA VAL A 73 1.39 5.30 8.83
C VAL A 73 1.94 3.98 8.27
N LEU A 74 1.08 3.08 7.82
CA LEU A 74 1.50 1.79 7.24
C LEU A 74 2.23 1.95 5.90
N LEU A 75 1.79 2.90 5.06
CA LEU A 75 2.45 3.20 3.79
C LEU A 75 3.84 3.80 3.96
N GLU A 76 4.05 4.66 4.97
CA GLU A 76 5.38 5.20 5.29
C GLU A 76 6.32 4.10 5.82
N ILE A 77 5.80 3.16 6.60
CA ILE A 77 6.56 1.99 7.05
C ILE A 77 7.03 1.15 5.84
N GLU A 78 6.15 0.93 4.86
CA GLU A 78 6.53 0.24 3.61
C GLU A 78 7.56 1.01 2.80
N ALA A 79 7.43 2.34 2.74
CA ALA A 79 8.42 3.19 2.10
C ALA A 79 9.79 3.03 2.77
N PHE A 80 9.86 2.93 4.10
CA PHE A 80 11.12 2.70 4.80
C PHE A 80 11.70 1.31 4.59
N VAL A 81 10.85 0.28 4.51
CA VAL A 81 11.29 -1.09 4.17
C VAL A 81 11.88 -1.11 2.76
N SER A 82 11.23 -0.47 1.78
CA SER A 82 11.74 -0.43 0.40
C SER A 82 13.08 0.32 0.25
N ARG A 83 13.36 1.25 1.17
CA ARG A 83 14.62 2.02 1.23
C ARG A 83 15.69 1.35 2.12
N ASN A 84 15.44 0.15 2.64
CA ASN A 84 16.35 -0.62 3.50
C ASN A 84 16.80 0.12 4.78
N TYR A 85 15.94 0.94 5.38
CA TYR A 85 16.26 1.53 6.69
C TYR A 85 16.33 0.46 7.79
N SER A 86 17.18 0.68 8.78
CA SER A 86 17.22 -0.15 9.99
C SER A 86 16.05 0.18 10.93
N LEU A 87 15.68 -0.78 11.81
CA LEU A 87 14.59 -0.58 12.77
C LEU A 87 14.77 0.66 13.65
N LYS A 88 16.00 0.97 14.07
CA LYS A 88 16.32 2.15 14.91
C LYS A 88 16.14 3.47 14.15
N GLU A 89 16.46 3.50 12.86
CA GLU A 89 16.23 4.69 12.01
C GLU A 89 14.75 4.88 11.75
N MET A 90 14.02 3.79 11.48
CA MET A 90 12.57 3.81 11.34
C MET A 90 11.90 4.35 12.61
N GLU A 91 12.34 3.93 13.79
CA GLU A 91 11.82 4.45 15.06
C GLU A 91 11.95 5.98 15.16
N SER A 92 13.14 6.52 14.88
CA SER A 92 13.40 7.96 14.95
C SER A 92 12.51 8.76 13.97
N LEU A 93 12.40 8.27 12.72
CA LEU A 93 11.64 8.93 11.66
C LEU A 93 10.12 8.78 11.82
N MET A 94 9.64 7.67 12.38
CA MET A 94 8.22 7.41 12.61
C MET A 94 7.67 8.17 13.81
N LYS A 95 8.49 8.50 14.82
CA LYS A 95 8.07 9.19 16.04
C LYS A 95 7.23 10.47 15.78
N PRO A 96 7.66 11.42 14.93
CA PRO A 96 6.85 12.62 14.63
C PRO A 96 5.55 12.28 13.88
N LEU A 97 5.57 11.29 12.99
CA LEU A 97 4.40 10.87 12.22
C LEU A 97 3.35 10.21 13.12
N LEU A 98 3.78 9.33 14.02
CA LEU A 98 2.93 8.69 15.02
C LEU A 98 2.31 9.73 15.93
N HIS A 99 3.08 10.69 16.45
CA HIS A 99 2.55 11.77 17.29
C HIS A 99 1.48 12.62 16.56
N LYS A 100 1.59 12.79 15.24
CA LYS A 100 0.64 13.56 14.44
C LYS A 100 -0.63 12.78 14.07
N LEU A 101 -0.49 11.52 13.65
CA LEU A 101 -1.58 10.75 13.02
C LEU A 101 -2.20 9.71 13.96
N LEU A 102 -1.40 9.08 14.82
CA LEU A 102 -1.82 8.06 15.78
C LEU A 102 -1.13 8.28 17.12
N PRO A 103 -1.41 9.41 17.82
CA PRO A 103 -0.86 9.64 19.15
C PRO A 103 -1.31 8.51 20.07
N LEU A 104 -0.41 8.06 20.95
CA LEU A 104 -0.70 7.11 22.03
C LEU A 104 -0.22 7.76 23.32
N GLY A 105 -1.02 8.71 23.81
CA GLY A 105 -0.86 9.26 25.16
C GLY A 105 -1.32 8.24 26.20
N THR A 106 -0.66 8.19 27.35
CA THR A 106 -0.98 7.26 28.46
C THR A 106 -2.36 7.48 29.06
N ASP A 107 -2.96 8.66 28.85
CA ASP A 107 -4.13 9.11 29.61
C ASP A 107 -5.28 9.62 28.73
N ASN A 108 -5.20 9.40 27.40
CA ASN A 108 -6.24 9.87 26.48
C ASN A 108 -7.00 8.70 25.85
N VAL A 109 -8.16 8.39 26.41
CA VAL A 109 -9.08 7.34 25.93
C VAL A 109 -9.45 7.55 24.46
N ALA A 110 -9.52 8.80 23.99
CA ALA A 110 -9.83 9.11 22.59
C ALA A 110 -8.72 8.63 21.61
N ASP A 111 -7.47 8.73 22.03
CA ASP A 111 -6.31 8.32 21.23
C ASP A 111 -6.22 6.79 21.14
N MET A 112 -6.44 6.11 22.26
CA MET A 112 -6.56 4.65 22.33
C MET A 112 -7.70 4.15 21.46
N ARG A 113 -8.85 4.84 21.52
CA ARG A 113 -10.03 4.54 20.71
C ARG A 113 -9.74 4.70 19.21
N LYS A 114 -9.02 5.75 18.81
CA LYS A 114 -8.62 5.97 17.41
C LYS A 114 -7.70 4.86 16.90
N ASP A 115 -6.68 4.49 17.67
CA ASP A 115 -5.76 3.41 17.30
C ASP A 115 -6.49 2.06 17.16
N TYR A 116 -7.31 1.74 18.15
CA TYR A 116 -8.07 0.51 18.21
C TYR A 116 -9.05 0.37 17.05
N ILE A 117 -9.87 1.39 16.79
CA ILE A 117 -10.91 1.34 15.76
C ILE A 117 -10.29 1.40 14.36
N SER A 118 -9.26 2.23 14.14
CA SER A 118 -8.58 2.30 12.85
C SER A 118 -7.99 0.94 12.42
N HIS A 119 -7.43 0.17 13.37
CA HIS A 119 -6.95 -1.18 13.10
C HIS A 119 -8.07 -2.10 12.60
N TYR A 120 -9.21 -2.10 13.28
CA TYR A 120 -10.37 -2.92 12.90
C TYR A 120 -10.99 -2.50 11.56
N ILE A 121 -11.00 -1.21 11.23
CA ILE A 121 -11.47 -0.73 9.93
C ILE A 121 -10.57 -1.24 8.80
N LEU A 122 -9.25 -1.19 8.98
CA LEU A 122 -8.31 -1.70 7.98
C LEU A 122 -8.39 -3.23 7.81
N ARG A 123 -8.73 -3.99 8.85
CA ARG A 123 -9.03 -5.43 8.72
C ARG A 123 -10.16 -5.69 7.73
N LEU A 124 -11.24 -4.89 7.77
CA LEU A 124 -12.35 -5.00 6.81
C LEU A 124 -11.91 -4.66 5.38
N CYS A 125 -10.99 -3.70 5.21
CA CYS A 125 -10.47 -3.30 3.91
C CYS A 125 -9.58 -4.38 3.28
N PHE A 126 -8.65 -4.93 4.05
CA PHE A 126 -7.58 -5.78 3.53
C PHE A 126 -7.87 -7.28 3.57
N CYS A 127 -8.93 -7.74 4.25
CA CYS A 127 -9.28 -9.17 4.32
C CYS A 127 -9.62 -9.82 2.96
N ARG A 128 -9.99 -9.04 1.93
CA ARG A 128 -10.56 -9.53 0.66
C ARG A 128 -9.58 -10.28 -0.24
N LYS A 129 -8.35 -9.78 -0.39
CA LYS A 129 -7.34 -10.36 -1.29
C LYS A 129 -6.17 -10.89 -0.46
N LYS A 130 -5.63 -12.05 -0.85
CA LYS A 130 -4.47 -12.66 -0.16
C LYS A 130 -3.27 -11.71 -0.12
N GLU A 131 -2.92 -11.12 -1.27
CA GLU A 131 -1.80 -10.17 -1.37
C GLU A 131 -1.96 -8.98 -0.41
N LEU A 132 -3.18 -8.46 -0.27
CA LEU A 132 -3.48 -7.35 0.62
C LEU A 132 -3.41 -7.75 2.09
N ARG A 133 -3.86 -8.96 2.44
CA ARG A 133 -3.71 -9.50 3.80
C ARG A 133 -2.24 -9.66 4.15
N ASP A 134 -1.46 -10.29 3.29
CA ASP A 134 -0.04 -10.56 3.55
C ASP A 134 0.75 -9.25 3.72
N LYS A 135 0.44 -8.23 2.91
CA LYS A 135 1.02 -6.89 3.05
C LYS A 135 0.59 -6.21 4.35
N PHE A 136 -0.71 -6.17 4.65
CA PHE A 136 -1.23 -5.55 5.87
C PHE A 136 -0.65 -6.20 7.13
N VAL A 137 -0.62 -7.54 7.19
CA VAL A 137 -0.02 -8.27 8.33
C VAL A 137 1.45 -7.90 8.51
N ARG A 138 2.21 -7.81 7.43
CA ARG A 138 3.63 -7.44 7.49
C ARG A 138 3.84 -6.03 8.03
N SER A 139 3.14 -5.05 7.47
CA SER A 139 3.29 -3.63 7.84
C SER A 139 2.78 -3.37 9.26
N GLU A 140 1.68 -4.01 9.65
CA GLU A 140 1.10 -3.90 10.99
C GLU A 140 2.00 -4.58 12.04
N THR A 141 2.61 -5.71 11.72
CA THR A 141 3.60 -6.38 12.59
C THR A 141 4.85 -5.53 12.76
N LEU A 142 5.28 -4.81 11.70
CA LEU A 142 6.41 -3.90 11.79
C LEU A 142 6.06 -2.65 12.61
N LEU A 143 4.85 -2.10 12.47
CA LEU A 143 4.35 -1.04 13.34
C LEU A 143 4.35 -1.47 14.82
N PHE A 144 3.93 -2.71 15.10
CA PHE A 144 4.00 -3.28 16.44
C PHE A 144 5.45 -3.32 16.97
N LYS A 145 6.40 -3.80 16.17
CA LYS A 145 7.84 -3.82 16.54
C LYS A 145 8.38 -2.43 16.86
N ILE A 146 8.08 -1.44 16.01
CA ILE A 146 8.51 -0.05 16.19
C ILE A 146 7.93 0.51 17.50
N ARG A 147 6.63 0.31 17.74
CA ARG A 147 5.98 0.78 18.97
C ARG A 147 6.54 0.09 20.21
N PHE A 148 6.85 -1.20 20.14
CA PHE A 148 7.50 -1.93 21.23
C PHE A 148 8.91 -1.40 21.53
N GLY A 149 9.71 -1.10 20.49
CA GLY A 149 11.03 -0.48 20.64
C GLY A 149 10.98 0.90 21.29
N MET A 150 9.91 1.67 21.05
CA MET A 150 9.70 2.99 21.65
C MET A 150 9.24 2.95 23.13
N LEU A 151 8.88 1.79 23.66
CA LEU A 151 8.45 1.66 25.06
C LEU A 151 9.63 1.70 26.03
N THR A 152 9.36 2.12 27.26
CA THR A 152 10.31 1.97 28.37
C THR A 152 10.44 0.50 28.75
N SER A 153 11.60 0.09 29.27
CA SER A 153 11.81 -1.30 29.72
C SER A 153 10.79 -1.75 30.77
N THR A 154 10.28 -0.83 31.60
CA THR A 154 9.21 -1.11 32.57
C THR A 154 7.87 -1.40 31.89
N ASP A 155 7.52 -0.66 30.84
CA ASP A 155 6.26 -0.85 30.12
C ASP A 155 6.30 -2.11 29.25
N GLN A 156 7.47 -2.45 28.69
CA GLN A 156 7.69 -3.71 27.97
C GLN A 156 7.43 -4.91 28.89
N VAL A 157 7.98 -4.92 30.11
CA VAL A 157 7.76 -6.00 31.08
C VAL A 157 6.29 -6.11 31.47
N LYS A 158 5.62 -4.99 31.77
CA LYS A 158 4.18 -4.96 32.10
C LYS A 158 3.33 -5.53 30.96
N PHE A 159 3.64 -5.15 29.72
CA PHE A 159 2.93 -5.62 28.54
C PHE A 159 3.10 -7.13 28.33
N VAL A 160 4.34 -7.64 28.44
CA VAL A 160 4.62 -9.07 28.36
C VAL A 160 3.87 -9.85 29.43
N GLN A 161 3.82 -9.32 30.67
CA GLN A 161 3.05 -9.93 31.76
C GLN A 161 1.55 -9.97 31.47
N SER A 162 0.99 -8.90 30.87
CA SER A 162 -0.44 -8.84 30.53
C SER A 162 -0.85 -9.78 29.39
N LEU A 163 0.08 -10.19 28.53
CA LEU A 163 -0.22 -11.12 27.44
C LEU A 163 -0.52 -12.54 27.95
N HIS A 164 -0.26 -12.84 29.24
CA HIS A 164 -0.50 -14.15 29.85
C HIS A 164 -0.03 -15.32 28.95
N LEU A 165 1.09 -15.12 28.23
CA LEU A 165 1.76 -16.16 27.46
C LEU A 165 2.05 -17.29 28.42
N SER A 166 1.24 -18.34 28.38
CA SER A 166 0.86 -19.10 29.58
C SER A 166 1.96 -20.02 30.13
N THR A 167 3.21 -19.80 29.72
CA THR A 167 4.31 -20.73 29.98
C THR A 167 5.72 -20.11 29.95
N SER A 168 5.88 -18.78 29.87
CA SER A 168 7.22 -18.16 29.89
C SER A 168 7.76 -18.06 31.32
N GLN A 169 8.79 -18.84 31.63
CA GLN A 169 9.50 -18.80 32.91
C GLN A 169 10.91 -18.25 32.69
N SER A 170 11.32 -17.27 33.48
CA SER A 170 12.73 -16.87 33.52
C SER A 170 13.57 -18.01 34.11
N ILE A 171 14.67 -18.37 33.45
CA ILE A 171 15.58 -19.39 33.95
C ILE A 171 16.31 -18.88 35.21
N THR A 172 16.58 -19.77 36.17
CA THR A 172 17.46 -19.46 37.31
C THR A 172 18.93 -19.36 36.88
N GLU A 173 19.75 -18.60 37.62
CA GLU A 173 21.18 -18.51 37.33
C GLU A 173 21.89 -19.88 37.41
N GLU A 174 21.37 -20.81 38.21
CA GLU A 174 21.87 -22.18 38.30
C GLU A 174 21.62 -22.98 37.02
N GLU A 175 20.39 -22.97 36.50
CA GLU A 175 20.04 -23.65 35.25
C GLU A 175 20.76 -23.01 34.05
N LYS A 176 20.98 -21.67 34.07
CA LYS A 176 21.82 -20.96 33.09
C LYS A 176 23.28 -21.44 33.13
N ARG A 177 23.85 -21.66 34.32
CA ARG A 177 25.24 -22.16 34.47
C ARG A 177 25.38 -23.58 33.92
N THR A 178 24.44 -24.48 34.23
CA THR A 178 24.47 -25.87 33.74
C THR A 178 24.37 -25.95 32.23
N LEU A 179 23.54 -25.10 31.60
CA LEU A 179 23.32 -25.09 30.15
C LEU A 179 24.23 -24.09 29.39
N SER A 180 25.19 -23.46 30.08
CA SER A 180 25.94 -22.32 29.56
C SER A 180 26.63 -22.59 28.22
N LYS A 181 27.25 -23.75 28.06
CA LYS A 181 27.95 -24.15 26.82
C LYS A 181 26.99 -24.24 25.62
N GLU A 182 25.82 -24.85 25.82
CA GLU A 182 24.82 -25.08 24.79
C GLU A 182 24.10 -23.77 24.41
N LEU A 183 23.77 -22.95 25.42
CA LEU A 183 23.19 -21.62 25.21
C LEU A 183 24.16 -20.69 24.47
N TYR A 184 25.45 -20.71 24.83
CA TYR A 184 26.47 -19.89 24.17
C TYR A 184 26.69 -20.28 22.70
N GLN A 185 26.70 -21.57 22.39
CA GLN A 185 26.80 -22.05 21.00
C GLN A 185 25.62 -21.57 20.15
N THR A 186 24.43 -21.43 20.73
CA THR A 186 23.23 -20.97 20.04
C THR A 186 23.26 -19.45 19.84
N ILE A 187 23.71 -18.69 20.84
CA ILE A 187 23.71 -17.21 20.80
C ILE A 187 24.87 -16.61 19.99
N SER A 188 26.04 -17.26 19.95
CA SER A 188 27.25 -16.70 19.33
C SER A 188 27.07 -16.32 17.84
N PRO A 189 26.45 -17.17 16.98
CA PRO A 189 26.15 -16.80 15.60
C PRO A 189 25.15 -15.64 15.48
N LEU A 190 24.20 -15.56 16.42
CA LEU A 190 23.15 -14.53 16.42
C LEU A 190 23.71 -13.15 16.76
N LEU A 191 24.62 -13.07 17.73
CA LEU A 191 25.30 -11.82 18.09
C LEU A 191 26.15 -11.27 16.95
N GLN A 192 26.76 -12.16 16.18
CA GLN A 192 27.54 -11.77 15.02
C GLN A 192 26.67 -11.26 13.88
N PHE A 193 25.56 -11.95 13.58
CA PHE A 193 24.70 -11.61 12.44
C PHE A 193 23.74 -10.44 12.71
N GLN A 194 23.15 -10.37 13.92
CA GLN A 194 22.13 -9.37 14.24
C GLN A 194 22.69 -8.12 14.93
N MET A 195 23.82 -8.24 15.63
CA MET A 195 24.40 -7.15 16.41
C MET A 195 25.80 -6.73 15.93
N ASN A 196 26.32 -7.33 14.85
CA ASN A 196 27.66 -7.07 14.29
C ASN A 196 28.80 -7.19 15.32
N ILE A 197 28.63 -8.03 16.34
CA ILE A 197 29.66 -8.28 17.36
C ILE A 197 30.55 -9.42 16.88
N SER A 198 31.74 -9.08 16.40
CA SER A 198 32.72 -10.06 15.90
C SER A 198 33.74 -10.48 16.95
N ASP A 199 33.96 -9.68 17.99
CA ASP A 199 34.94 -9.95 19.04
C ASP A 199 34.42 -10.96 20.08
N GLU A 200 35.19 -12.02 20.32
CA GLU A 200 34.81 -13.12 21.21
C GLU A 200 34.71 -12.67 22.67
N GLN A 201 35.51 -11.69 23.10
CA GLN A 201 35.43 -11.14 24.46
C GLN A 201 34.11 -10.38 24.67
N GLN A 202 33.66 -9.64 23.66
CA GLN A 202 32.40 -8.90 23.70
C GLN A 202 31.19 -9.84 23.66
N LYS A 203 31.24 -10.91 22.87
CA LYS A 203 30.20 -11.96 22.87
C LYS A 203 30.05 -12.60 24.24
N GLN A 204 31.17 -12.93 24.89
CA GLN A 204 31.17 -13.55 26.21
C GLN A 204 30.62 -12.60 27.29
N ALA A 205 31.01 -11.32 27.25
CA ALA A 205 30.48 -10.30 28.16
C ALA A 205 28.96 -10.12 27.98
N TYR A 206 28.47 -10.11 26.73
CA TYR A 206 27.05 -10.00 26.44
C TYR A 206 26.26 -11.22 26.98
N PHE A 207 26.76 -12.44 26.73
CA PHE A 207 26.12 -13.66 27.23
C PHE A 207 25.98 -13.70 28.76
N GLN A 208 26.96 -13.15 29.49
CA GLN A 208 26.88 -13.07 30.95
C GLN A 208 25.72 -12.20 31.41
N GLN A 209 25.48 -11.06 30.74
CA GLN A 209 24.42 -10.11 31.06
C GLN A 209 23.04 -10.54 30.52
N GLU A 210 23.03 -11.35 29.45
CA GLU A 210 21.80 -11.74 28.76
C GLU A 210 20.93 -12.66 29.62
N ARG A 211 19.62 -12.39 29.64
CA ARG A 211 18.64 -13.25 30.32
C ARG A 211 18.00 -14.20 29.32
N PHE A 212 17.61 -15.37 29.81
CA PHE A 212 16.95 -16.38 29.01
C PHE A 212 15.56 -16.71 29.56
N ILE A 213 14.65 -16.99 28.63
CA ILE A 213 13.26 -17.33 28.88
C ILE A 213 13.07 -18.78 28.44
N LYS A 214 12.50 -19.59 29.32
CA LYS A 214 12.09 -20.97 29.08
C LYS A 214 10.61 -21.01 28.72
N LEU A 215 10.29 -21.70 27.64
CA LEU A 215 8.92 -21.89 27.16
C LEU A 215 8.78 -23.21 26.38
N PRO A 216 7.57 -23.77 26.19
CA PRO A 216 7.35 -24.90 25.30
C PRO A 216 7.81 -24.59 23.88
N PHE A 217 8.49 -25.54 23.23
CA PHE A 217 9.04 -25.32 21.89
C PHE A 217 7.98 -25.03 20.82
N GLU A 218 6.73 -25.47 21.05
CA GLU A 218 5.57 -25.24 20.16
C GLU A 218 5.29 -23.75 19.94
N ASN A 219 5.64 -22.89 20.90
CA ASN A 219 5.39 -21.45 20.79
C ASN A 219 6.45 -20.71 19.97
N VAL A 220 7.55 -21.38 19.57
CA VAL A 220 8.69 -20.76 18.85
C VAL A 220 9.13 -21.56 17.63
N ILE A 221 8.20 -22.28 16.99
CA ILE A 221 8.49 -23.14 15.82
C ILE A 221 9.29 -22.42 14.73
N GLU A 222 8.97 -21.15 14.44
CA GLU A 222 9.67 -20.36 13.42
C GLU A 222 11.16 -20.13 13.75
N LEU A 223 11.50 -19.98 15.03
CA LEU A 223 12.87 -19.75 15.47
C LEU A 223 13.70 -21.05 15.49
N LEU A 224 13.03 -22.21 15.54
CA LEU A 224 13.69 -23.52 15.48
C LEU A 224 14.27 -23.80 14.09
N GLY A 225 13.53 -23.45 13.03
CA GLY A 225 13.96 -23.66 11.64
C GLY A 225 15.29 -23.00 11.32
N ASN A 226 15.55 -21.84 11.94
CA ASN A 226 16.78 -21.07 11.77
C ASN A 226 17.84 -21.35 12.84
N ARG A 227 17.64 -22.36 13.71
CA ARG A 227 18.52 -22.72 14.84
C ARG A 227 18.83 -21.55 15.78
N GLN A 228 17.85 -20.66 15.98
CA GLN A 228 18.02 -19.45 16.78
C GLN A 228 17.74 -19.68 18.27
N VAL A 229 17.27 -20.87 18.64
CA VAL A 229 16.80 -21.20 19.99
C VAL A 229 17.33 -22.58 20.38
N PHE A 230 17.71 -22.72 21.65
CA PHE A 230 18.17 -23.99 22.21
C PHE A 230 16.99 -24.81 22.74
N ILE A 231 16.93 -26.11 22.45
CA ILE A 231 15.85 -27.00 22.90
C ILE A 231 16.40 -28.09 23.82
N LYS A 232 15.73 -28.33 24.95
CA LYS A 232 15.97 -29.49 25.82
C LYS A 232 14.67 -29.96 26.45
N ASN A 233 14.43 -31.27 26.44
CA ASN A 233 13.28 -31.90 27.12
C ASN A 233 11.91 -31.27 26.80
N GLY A 234 11.67 -30.86 25.55
CA GLY A 234 10.42 -30.21 25.13
C GLY A 234 10.31 -28.72 25.48
N TYR A 235 11.37 -28.12 26.05
CA TYR A 235 11.44 -26.70 26.32
C TYR A 235 12.46 -26.01 25.41
N ALA A 236 12.07 -24.85 24.91
CA ALA A 236 12.89 -23.90 24.19
C ALA A 236 13.43 -22.82 25.15
N TYR A 237 14.69 -22.46 24.96
CA TYR A 237 15.40 -21.44 25.72
C TYR A 237 15.74 -20.27 24.80
N LEU A 238 14.99 -19.19 24.96
CA LEU A 238 15.01 -18.00 24.12
C LEU A 238 15.78 -16.87 24.84
N PRO A 239 16.77 -16.22 24.20
CA PRO A 239 17.39 -15.03 24.77
C PRO A 239 16.40 -13.84 24.78
N HIS A 240 16.54 -12.95 25.76
CA HIS A 240 15.65 -11.81 25.96
C HIS A 240 15.60 -10.89 24.75
N PHE A 241 16.72 -10.64 24.05
CA PHE A 241 16.70 -9.81 22.84
C PHE A 241 15.83 -10.38 21.69
N GLN A 242 15.55 -11.69 21.67
CA GLN A 242 14.64 -12.32 20.69
C GLN A 242 13.18 -12.37 21.13
N GLN A 243 12.88 -11.98 22.37
CA GLN A 243 11.51 -11.98 22.90
C GLN A 243 10.55 -11.17 22.03
N VAL A 244 11.01 -10.02 21.51
CA VAL A 244 10.20 -9.17 20.62
C VAL A 244 9.84 -9.88 19.32
N THR A 245 10.77 -10.67 18.77
CA THR A 245 10.55 -11.43 17.54
C THR A 245 9.50 -12.52 17.75
N MET A 246 9.56 -13.24 18.88
CA MET A 246 8.55 -14.22 19.26
C MET A 246 7.15 -13.58 19.36
N ILE A 247 7.03 -12.52 20.17
CA ILE A 247 5.76 -11.80 20.39
C ILE A 247 5.21 -11.25 19.06
N SER A 248 6.07 -10.75 18.18
CA SER A 248 5.67 -10.25 16.86
C SER A 248 5.18 -11.37 15.93
N SER A 249 5.78 -12.55 16.01
CA SER A 249 5.36 -13.72 15.22
C SER A 249 3.96 -14.18 15.65
N GLU A 250 3.73 -14.30 16.96
CA GLU A 250 2.42 -14.63 17.51
C GLU A 250 1.35 -13.59 17.13
N PHE A 251 1.70 -12.30 17.21
CA PHE A 251 0.83 -11.21 16.75
C PHE A 251 0.48 -11.35 15.26
N SER A 252 1.48 -11.63 14.42
CA SER A 252 1.30 -11.81 12.97
C SER A 252 0.39 -13.00 12.65
N GLN A 253 0.62 -14.15 13.29
CA GLN A 253 -0.19 -15.35 13.10
C GLN A 253 -1.64 -15.11 13.51
N ARG A 254 -1.84 -14.53 14.70
CA ARG A 254 -3.18 -14.21 15.20
C ARG A 254 -3.92 -13.22 14.31
N LEU A 255 -3.23 -12.16 13.87
CA LEU A 255 -3.82 -11.17 12.97
C LEU A 255 -4.25 -11.81 11.64
N ASN A 256 -3.44 -12.72 11.10
CA ASN A 256 -3.78 -13.46 9.89
C ASN A 256 -5.02 -14.35 10.08
N ASP A 257 -5.11 -15.08 11.20
CA ASP A 257 -6.28 -15.90 11.53
C ASP A 257 -7.56 -15.05 11.70
N GLU A 258 -7.43 -13.91 12.35
CA GLU A 258 -8.53 -12.96 12.53
C GLU A 258 -8.98 -12.34 11.19
N LEU A 259 -8.07 -12.02 10.28
CA LEU A 259 -8.39 -11.55 8.91
C LEU A 259 -9.09 -12.63 8.08
N MET A 260 -8.73 -13.89 8.26
CA MET A 260 -9.41 -15.00 7.59
C MET A 260 -10.83 -15.18 8.12
N ARG A 261 -11.03 -15.06 9.44
CA ARG A 261 -12.38 -15.06 10.04
C ARG A 261 -13.20 -13.87 9.54
N THR A 262 -12.66 -12.65 9.52
CA THR A 262 -13.40 -11.48 9.03
C THR A 262 -13.79 -11.63 7.56
N PHE A 263 -12.93 -12.20 6.73
CA PHE A 263 -13.25 -12.50 5.33
C PHE A 263 -14.46 -13.45 5.19
N GLN A 264 -14.55 -14.49 6.01
CA GLN A 264 -15.67 -15.44 5.99
C GLN A 264 -17.01 -14.79 6.36
N PHE A 265 -17.00 -13.83 7.28
CA PHE A 265 -18.22 -13.12 7.72
C PHE A 265 -18.53 -11.87 6.89
N LEU A 266 -17.60 -11.41 6.05
CA LEU A 266 -17.73 -10.21 5.23
C LEU A 266 -18.98 -10.20 4.31
N PRO A 267 -19.42 -11.31 3.69
CA PRO A 267 -20.61 -11.31 2.82
C PRO A 267 -21.90 -10.88 3.53
N ARG A 268 -22.00 -11.10 4.86
CA ARG A 268 -23.15 -10.65 5.66
C ARG A 268 -23.17 -9.13 5.88
N LEU A 269 -22.02 -8.47 5.72
CA LEU A 269 -21.87 -7.02 5.84
C LEU A 269 -22.19 -6.31 4.51
N ASN A 270 -22.15 -7.02 3.38
CA ASN A 270 -22.41 -6.46 2.04
C ASN A 270 -23.86 -6.01 1.82
N GLU A 271 -24.76 -6.19 2.79
CA GLU A 271 -26.12 -5.65 2.77
C GLU A 271 -26.16 -4.14 3.08
N ASP A 272 -25.08 -3.56 3.64
CA ASP A 272 -24.98 -2.12 3.91
C ASP A 272 -24.24 -1.39 2.77
N ASP A 273 -25.01 -0.81 1.84
CA ASP A 273 -24.54 -0.06 0.66
C ASP A 273 -23.55 1.09 0.98
N ARG A 274 -23.47 1.54 2.24
CA ARG A 274 -22.65 2.71 2.64
C ARG A 274 -21.18 2.38 2.83
N LEU A 275 -20.84 1.16 3.24
CA LEU A 275 -19.46 0.79 3.61
C LEU A 275 -18.66 0.24 2.42
N VAL A 276 -19.32 -0.43 1.47
CA VAL A 276 -18.66 -1.07 0.32
C VAL A 276 -17.84 -0.07 -0.52
N PRO A 277 -18.33 1.14 -0.85
CA PRO A 277 -17.55 2.13 -1.61
C PRO A 277 -16.30 2.60 -0.86
N ILE A 278 -16.39 2.82 0.46
CA ILE A 278 -15.28 3.29 1.29
C ILE A 278 -14.21 2.20 1.42
N LEU A 279 -14.62 0.95 1.69
CA LEU A 279 -13.71 -0.19 1.76
C LEU A 279 -12.97 -0.40 0.43
N ASN A 280 -13.70 -0.29 -0.70
CA ASN A 280 -13.10 -0.34 -2.04
C ASN A 280 -12.14 0.82 -2.29
N HIS A 281 -12.49 2.04 -1.86
CA HIS A 281 -11.66 3.23 -2.02
C HIS A 281 -10.34 3.10 -1.23
N LEU A 282 -10.41 2.68 0.03
CA LEU A 282 -9.24 2.48 0.89
C LEU A 282 -8.34 1.36 0.37
N SER A 283 -8.91 0.22 -0.04
CA SER A 283 -8.12 -0.89 -0.62
C SER A 283 -7.48 -0.51 -1.96
N SER A 284 -8.20 0.28 -2.78
CA SER A 284 -7.69 0.74 -4.07
C SER A 284 -6.71 1.92 -3.93
N GLY A 285 -6.78 2.67 -2.84
CA GLY A 285 -5.84 3.73 -2.49
C GLY A 285 -4.50 3.18 -1.98
N TYR A 286 -4.53 2.01 -1.34
CA TYR A 286 -3.33 1.28 -0.94
C TYR A 286 -2.57 0.70 -2.13
N THR A 287 -3.28 0.06 -3.09
CA THR A 287 -2.65 -0.39 -4.36
C THR A 287 -2.19 0.76 -5.25
N VAL A 288 -2.78 1.95 -5.09
CA VAL A 288 -2.37 3.17 -5.82
C VAL A 288 -1.33 3.97 -5.05
N SER A 289 -1.08 3.75 -3.76
CA SER A 289 0.04 4.40 -3.06
C SER A 289 1.39 3.79 -3.38
N ASP A 290 1.45 2.55 -3.86
CA ASP A 290 2.64 2.03 -4.57
C ASP A 290 2.96 2.89 -5.81
N TYR A 291 1.97 3.63 -6.32
CA TYR A 291 2.08 4.54 -7.46
C TYR A 291 2.24 6.02 -7.06
N ASN A 292 1.55 6.44 -5.98
CA ASN A 292 1.53 7.81 -5.46
C ASN A 292 2.60 8.07 -4.39
N ASN A 293 3.42 7.09 -3.97
CA ASN A 293 4.56 7.38 -3.09
C ASN A 293 5.71 8.14 -3.77
N SER A 294 5.55 8.50 -5.07
CA SER A 294 6.33 9.57 -5.70
C SER A 294 5.68 10.95 -5.61
N LYS A 295 4.35 11.09 -5.44
CA LYS A 295 3.64 12.34 -5.08
C LYS A 295 2.29 12.06 -4.39
N GLY A 296 2.16 12.58 -3.15
CA GLY A 296 1.05 12.32 -2.23
C GLY A 296 -0.36 12.50 -2.79
N ALA A 297 -1.33 11.91 -2.09
CA ALA A 297 -2.73 11.75 -2.47
C ALA A 297 -3.57 13.03 -2.70
N ASN A 298 -2.95 14.22 -2.71
CA ASN A 298 -3.54 15.49 -3.16
C ASN A 298 -2.72 16.16 -4.29
N GLY A 299 -1.80 15.44 -4.93
CA GLY A 299 -0.87 15.97 -5.91
C GLY A 299 -0.90 15.19 -7.22
N TYR A 300 -2.04 15.09 -7.89
CA TYR A 300 -2.02 14.94 -9.35
C TYR A 300 -1.52 16.27 -9.93
N GLY A 301 -0.20 16.45 -9.95
CA GLY A 301 0.47 17.67 -10.38
C GLY A 301 -0.05 18.93 -9.69
N ASN A 302 0.50 19.28 -8.51
CA ASN A 302 0.65 20.71 -8.26
C ASN A 302 1.62 21.21 -9.35
N ASN A 303 1.06 21.79 -10.41
CA ASN A 303 1.77 22.68 -11.30
C ASN A 303 2.13 23.94 -10.50
N ASP A 304 3.07 23.82 -9.56
CA ASP A 304 3.77 25.00 -9.05
C ASP A 304 4.70 25.57 -10.13
N ASP A 305 5.03 24.77 -11.15
CA ASP A 305 5.60 25.18 -12.42
C ASP A 305 4.61 24.84 -13.55
N ASP A 306 4.23 25.80 -14.40
CA ASP A 306 3.37 25.68 -15.60
C ASP A 306 3.97 24.76 -16.72
N GLU A 307 4.75 23.75 -16.33
CA GLU A 307 5.58 22.91 -17.18
C GLU A 307 4.75 22.00 -18.12
N ILE A 308 3.58 21.54 -17.68
CA ILE A 308 2.69 20.67 -18.48
C ILE A 308 1.41 21.41 -18.86
N ASN A 309 1.36 21.87 -20.11
CA ASN A 309 0.24 22.62 -20.70
C ASN A 309 -0.10 22.08 -22.11
N ALA A 310 -1.12 22.65 -22.75
CA ALA A 310 -1.62 22.16 -24.04
C ALA A 310 -0.59 22.17 -25.17
N GLU A 311 0.46 23.00 -25.07
CA GLU A 311 1.51 23.11 -26.08
C GLU A 311 2.74 22.29 -25.71
N SER A 312 3.13 22.29 -24.43
CA SER A 312 4.33 21.57 -23.97
C SER A 312 4.20 20.04 -24.11
N VAL A 313 2.99 19.48 -24.06
CA VAL A 313 2.76 18.05 -24.34
C VAL A 313 3.12 17.62 -25.76
N TRP A 314 3.20 18.55 -26.71
CA TRP A 314 3.67 18.30 -28.07
C TRP A 314 5.18 18.52 -28.23
N SER A 315 5.84 19.12 -27.24
CA SER A 315 7.26 19.47 -27.34
C SER A 315 8.15 18.22 -27.34
N PRO A 316 9.28 18.23 -28.07
CA PRO A 316 10.26 17.14 -28.03
C PRO A 316 10.76 16.85 -26.61
N GLU A 317 10.82 17.88 -25.76
CA GLU A 317 11.26 17.78 -24.37
C GLU A 317 10.34 16.89 -23.54
N ILE A 318 9.02 16.96 -23.74
CA ILE A 318 8.07 16.10 -23.04
C ILE A 318 7.87 14.78 -23.80
N SER A 319 7.74 14.83 -25.13
CA SER A 319 7.36 13.66 -25.93
C SER A 319 8.41 12.55 -25.95
N LYS A 320 9.69 12.88 -25.75
CA LYS A 320 10.76 11.87 -25.66
C LYS A 320 10.56 10.90 -24.49
N HIS A 321 9.85 11.33 -23.43
CA HIS A 321 9.57 10.51 -22.25
C HIS A 321 8.34 9.62 -22.38
N TYR A 322 7.58 9.72 -23.48
CA TYR A 322 6.37 8.92 -23.65
C TYR A 322 6.70 7.45 -23.94
N PRO A 323 5.97 6.49 -23.32
CA PRO A 323 6.02 5.09 -23.74
C PRO A 323 5.43 4.93 -25.14
N LEU A 324 5.77 3.82 -25.82
CA LEU A 324 5.31 3.55 -27.19
C LEU A 324 3.78 3.60 -27.35
N SER A 325 3.02 3.14 -26.35
CA SER A 325 1.56 3.18 -26.37
C SER A 325 1.01 4.62 -26.48
N VAL A 326 1.63 5.58 -25.80
CA VAL A 326 1.25 6.99 -25.85
C VAL A 326 1.81 7.65 -27.12
N ARG A 327 3.02 7.30 -27.55
CA ARG A 327 3.59 7.80 -28.82
C ARG A 327 2.69 7.47 -30.01
N ASN A 328 2.16 6.26 -30.07
CA ASN A 328 1.20 5.84 -31.11
C ASN A 328 -0.08 6.70 -31.09
N LEU A 329 -0.63 6.98 -29.90
CA LEU A 329 -1.81 7.83 -29.74
C LEU A 329 -1.56 9.26 -30.22
N MET A 330 -0.42 9.84 -29.83
CA MET A 330 -0.01 11.19 -30.25
C MET A 330 0.22 11.26 -31.76
N GLN A 331 0.83 10.23 -32.36
CA GLN A 331 1.01 10.12 -33.80
C GLN A 331 -0.32 10.04 -34.54
N GLY A 332 -1.24 9.17 -34.09
CA GLY A 332 -2.58 9.04 -34.68
C GLY A 332 -3.39 10.33 -34.59
N LEU A 333 -3.29 11.03 -33.47
CA LEU A 333 -3.94 12.33 -33.30
C LEU A 333 -3.35 13.39 -34.24
N LYS A 334 -2.02 13.42 -34.41
CA LYS A 334 -1.34 14.35 -35.32
C LYS A 334 -1.66 14.08 -36.80
N GLN A 335 -1.80 12.82 -37.18
CA GLN A 335 -2.08 12.43 -38.57
C GLN A 335 -3.55 12.64 -38.96
N ASN A 336 -4.47 12.24 -38.09
CA ASN A 336 -5.89 12.19 -38.42
C ASN A 336 -6.68 13.38 -37.86
N HIS A 337 -6.07 14.20 -37.00
CA HIS A 337 -6.75 15.25 -36.24
C HIS A 337 -7.99 14.74 -35.48
N HIS A 338 -7.98 13.46 -35.14
CA HIS A 338 -9.07 12.78 -34.43
C HIS A 338 -8.55 11.49 -33.80
N LEU A 339 -9.18 11.06 -32.71
CA LEU A 339 -9.01 9.73 -32.14
C LEU A 339 -10.37 9.12 -31.81
N ARG A 340 -10.50 7.80 -31.96
CA ARG A 340 -11.70 7.06 -31.53
C ARG A 340 -11.82 6.99 -30.01
N TYR A 341 -12.97 6.52 -29.52
CA TYR A 341 -13.35 6.57 -28.10
C TYR A 341 -12.26 6.05 -27.13
N TYR A 342 -11.76 4.83 -27.33
CA TYR A 342 -10.73 4.26 -26.47
C TYR A 342 -9.40 5.00 -26.56
N GLY A 343 -9.03 5.51 -27.75
CA GLY A 343 -7.83 6.32 -27.94
C GLY A 343 -7.92 7.65 -27.20
N ARG A 344 -9.08 8.32 -27.27
CA ARG A 344 -9.34 9.54 -26.49
C ARG A 344 -9.21 9.26 -25.00
N GLN A 345 -9.86 8.22 -24.48
CA GLN A 345 -9.77 7.91 -23.04
C GLN A 345 -8.35 7.57 -22.59
N GLN A 346 -7.65 6.69 -23.31
CA GLN A 346 -6.29 6.30 -22.95
C GLN A 346 -5.36 7.51 -22.91
N LEU A 347 -5.45 8.40 -23.91
CA LEU A 347 -4.61 9.59 -23.98
C LEU A 347 -5.02 10.63 -22.94
N THR A 348 -6.30 10.96 -22.81
CA THR A 348 -6.79 11.95 -21.83
C THR A 348 -6.40 11.57 -20.41
N LEU A 349 -6.59 10.30 -20.03
CA LEU A 349 -6.29 9.85 -18.67
C LEU A 349 -4.78 9.77 -18.41
N PHE A 350 -3.98 9.43 -19.43
CA PHE A 350 -2.52 9.55 -19.33
C PHE A 350 -2.08 11.00 -19.13
N LEU A 351 -2.58 11.95 -19.95
CA LEU A 351 -2.24 13.37 -19.88
C LEU A 351 -2.64 13.98 -18.53
N LYS A 352 -3.82 13.62 -18.02
CA LYS A 352 -4.25 13.93 -16.67
C LYS A 352 -3.27 13.41 -15.62
N GLY A 353 -2.82 12.16 -15.78
CA GLY A 353 -1.88 11.53 -14.84
C GLY A 353 -0.49 12.17 -14.81
N ILE A 354 -0.04 12.82 -15.90
CA ILE A 354 1.23 13.57 -15.91
C ILE A 354 1.09 15.03 -15.44
N GLY A 355 -0.13 15.48 -15.11
CA GLY A 355 -0.40 16.82 -14.55
C GLY A 355 -1.09 17.80 -15.50
N LEU A 356 -1.59 17.38 -16.67
CA LEU A 356 -2.34 18.29 -17.55
C LEU A 356 -3.69 18.65 -16.91
N SER A 357 -3.89 19.93 -16.61
CA SER A 357 -5.13 20.44 -15.98
C SER A 357 -6.34 20.26 -16.90
N ALA A 358 -7.56 20.33 -16.33
CA ALA A 358 -8.78 20.17 -17.12
C ALA A 358 -8.94 21.26 -18.19
N ASP A 359 -8.55 22.49 -17.87
CA ASP A 359 -8.63 23.63 -18.80
C ASP A 359 -7.60 23.50 -19.92
N GLU A 360 -6.36 23.11 -19.60
CA GLU A 360 -5.34 22.83 -20.60
C GLU A 360 -5.68 21.60 -21.45
N SER A 361 -6.31 20.58 -20.85
CA SER A 361 -6.80 19.41 -21.59
C SER A 361 -7.85 19.80 -22.64
N LEU A 362 -8.79 20.69 -22.28
CA LEU A 362 -9.77 21.19 -23.25
C LEU A 362 -9.08 21.96 -24.38
N LYS A 363 -8.14 22.87 -24.07
CA LYS A 363 -7.36 23.58 -25.09
C LYS A 363 -6.62 22.61 -26.02
N PHE A 364 -5.97 21.60 -25.45
CA PHE A 364 -5.26 20.55 -26.18
C PHE A 364 -6.18 19.83 -27.18
N TRP A 365 -7.32 19.32 -26.71
CA TRP A 365 -8.25 18.56 -27.55
C TRP A 365 -8.95 19.43 -28.59
N THR A 366 -9.35 20.65 -28.23
CA THR A 366 -9.95 21.60 -29.18
C THR A 366 -8.96 21.91 -30.30
N LYS A 367 -7.73 22.30 -29.97
CA LYS A 367 -6.69 22.64 -30.96
C LYS A 367 -6.38 21.44 -31.87
N ALA A 368 -6.20 20.25 -31.29
CA ALA A 368 -5.88 19.05 -32.05
C ALA A 368 -6.97 18.63 -33.05
N PHE A 369 -8.25 18.79 -32.70
CA PHE A 369 -9.39 18.39 -33.54
C PHE A 369 -9.73 19.44 -34.59
N VAL A 370 -9.59 20.73 -34.26
CA VAL A 370 -9.91 21.84 -35.17
C VAL A 370 -8.81 22.02 -36.22
N GLN A 371 -7.54 21.73 -35.88
CA GLN A 371 -6.41 21.91 -36.80
C GLN A 371 -6.56 21.14 -38.13
N GLY A 372 -7.28 20.00 -38.13
CA GLY A 372 -7.54 19.23 -39.34
C GLY A 372 -8.64 19.80 -40.25
N GLY A 373 -9.33 20.87 -39.86
CA GLY A 373 -10.38 21.52 -40.65
C GLY A 373 -11.69 20.72 -40.80
N HIS A 374 -11.73 19.47 -40.33
CA HIS A 374 -12.91 18.59 -40.44
C HIS A 374 -13.94 18.77 -39.31
N ILE A 375 -13.53 19.35 -38.17
CA ILE A 375 -14.38 19.58 -37.00
C ILE A 375 -14.28 21.06 -36.64
N SER A 376 -15.40 21.77 -36.62
CA SER A 376 -15.46 23.14 -36.10
C SER A 376 -15.43 23.16 -34.58
N GLU A 377 -15.00 24.28 -34.00
CA GLU A 377 -14.99 24.47 -32.55
C GLU A 377 -16.39 24.29 -31.92
N ASP A 378 -17.44 24.76 -32.61
CA ASP A 378 -18.83 24.55 -32.18
C ASP A 378 -19.22 23.07 -32.12
N LYS A 379 -18.81 22.28 -33.12
CA LYS A 379 -19.07 20.85 -33.15
C LYS A 379 -18.29 20.13 -32.05
N PHE A 380 -17.04 20.54 -31.81
CA PHE A 380 -16.23 20.04 -30.71
C PHE A 380 -16.91 20.28 -29.34
N ASN A 381 -17.37 21.51 -29.11
CA ASN A 381 -18.02 21.91 -27.86
C ASN A 381 -19.32 21.14 -27.60
N LYS A 382 -20.08 20.81 -28.64
CA LYS A 382 -21.32 20.04 -28.52
C LYS A 382 -21.07 18.54 -28.29
N GLU A 383 -20.12 17.94 -29.01
CA GLU A 383 -19.97 16.48 -29.03
C GLU A 383 -18.91 15.95 -28.04
N TYR A 384 -17.86 16.71 -27.74
CA TYR A 384 -16.67 16.18 -27.05
C TYR A 384 -16.35 16.86 -25.72
N ARG A 385 -16.63 18.16 -25.57
CA ARG A 385 -16.30 18.94 -24.35
C ARG A 385 -16.81 18.26 -23.07
N TYR A 386 -18.05 17.77 -23.09
CA TYR A 386 -18.65 17.08 -21.94
C TYR A 386 -17.83 15.82 -21.56
N ASN A 387 -17.42 15.02 -22.53
CA ASN A 387 -16.68 13.78 -22.28
C ASN A 387 -15.30 14.03 -21.64
N PHE A 388 -14.59 15.05 -22.10
CA PHE A 388 -13.30 15.41 -21.53
C PHE A 388 -13.44 15.97 -20.12
N ARG A 389 -14.41 16.86 -19.85
CA ARG A 389 -14.68 17.35 -18.49
C ARG A 389 -15.10 16.24 -17.52
N HIS A 390 -15.92 15.30 -18.00
CA HIS A 390 -16.32 14.12 -17.24
C HIS A 390 -15.12 13.24 -16.86
N SER A 391 -14.13 13.11 -17.74
CA SER A 391 -12.89 12.35 -17.45
C SER A 391 -12.07 12.96 -16.29
N TYR A 392 -12.25 14.25 -16.02
CA TYR A 392 -11.67 14.97 -14.87
C TYR A 392 -12.58 15.02 -13.64
N GLY A 393 -13.77 14.40 -13.69
CA GLY A 393 -14.71 14.41 -12.56
C GLY A 393 -15.46 15.73 -12.37
N LEU A 394 -15.44 16.63 -13.37
CA LEU A 394 -16.10 17.94 -13.31
C LEU A 394 -17.58 17.91 -13.71
N GLU A 395 -18.06 16.77 -14.20
CA GLU A 395 -19.44 16.58 -14.71
C GLU A 395 -20.01 15.23 -14.21
N GLY A 396 -21.33 15.07 -14.21
CA GLY A 396 -22.01 13.83 -13.79
C GLY A 396 -21.86 13.50 -12.29
N ASN A 397 -21.71 12.21 -11.94
CA ASN A 397 -21.50 11.73 -10.56
C ASN A 397 -20.13 12.12 -9.95
N ARG A 398 -19.38 13.01 -10.60
CA ARG A 398 -18.04 13.47 -10.18
C ARG A 398 -17.03 12.32 -9.97
N ILE A 399 -17.14 11.26 -10.78
CA ILE A 399 -16.21 10.13 -10.74
C ILE A 399 -14.87 10.59 -11.30
N ASN A 400 -13.86 10.67 -10.44
CA ASN A 400 -12.50 11.00 -10.83
C ASN A 400 -11.82 9.78 -11.46
N TYR A 401 -11.91 9.65 -12.80
CA TYR A 401 -11.34 8.52 -13.53
C TYR A 401 -9.82 8.44 -13.37
N ARG A 402 -9.33 7.26 -12.97
CA ARG A 402 -7.90 7.00 -12.79
C ARG A 402 -7.20 6.77 -14.15
N PRO A 403 -5.94 7.22 -14.31
CA PRO A 403 -5.08 6.79 -15.41
C PRO A 403 -5.07 5.26 -15.57
N TRP A 404 -4.99 4.78 -16.82
CA TRP A 404 -4.98 3.35 -17.08
C TRP A 404 -3.57 2.78 -16.89
N ASP A 405 -3.48 1.73 -16.09
CA ASP A 405 -2.29 0.88 -16.01
C ASP A 405 -2.16 -0.01 -17.25
N CYS A 406 -1.01 -0.66 -17.43
CA CYS A 406 -0.76 -1.54 -18.57
C CYS A 406 -1.78 -2.69 -18.62
N ARG A 407 -2.19 -3.24 -17.47
CA ARG A 407 -3.20 -4.31 -17.40
C ARG A 407 -4.57 -3.84 -17.87
N THR A 408 -4.99 -2.63 -17.49
CA THR A 408 -6.24 -2.02 -17.95
C THR A 408 -6.21 -1.80 -19.45
N ILE A 409 -5.10 -1.29 -20.01
CA ILE A 409 -4.93 -1.14 -21.46
C ILE A 409 -5.05 -2.50 -22.15
N LEU A 410 -4.39 -3.53 -21.62
CA LEU A 410 -4.47 -4.91 -22.13
C LEU A 410 -5.86 -5.54 -21.95
N SER A 411 -6.68 -5.07 -21.02
CA SER A 411 -8.08 -5.54 -20.90
C SER A 411 -9.02 -4.93 -21.95
N LYS A 412 -8.63 -3.84 -22.62
CA LYS A 412 -9.47 -3.17 -23.63
C LYS A 412 -9.49 -3.95 -24.95
N PRO A 413 -10.56 -3.80 -25.75
CA PRO A 413 -10.63 -4.40 -27.09
C PRO A 413 -9.40 -4.05 -27.92
N ARG A 414 -8.92 -5.01 -28.71
CA ARG A 414 -7.79 -4.77 -29.62
C ARG A 414 -8.13 -3.66 -30.61
N PRO A 415 -7.16 -2.82 -31.00
CA PRO A 415 -7.38 -1.75 -31.97
C PRO A 415 -7.72 -2.33 -33.36
N GLY A 416 -8.75 -1.78 -34.01
CA GLY A 416 -9.07 -2.06 -35.40
C GLY A 416 -8.34 -1.12 -36.37
N ARG A 417 -8.71 -1.18 -37.65
CA ARG A 417 -8.19 -0.22 -38.66
C ARG A 417 -8.60 1.21 -38.28
N GLY A 418 -7.60 2.09 -38.19
CA GLY A 418 -7.75 3.50 -37.79
C GLY A 418 -7.81 3.74 -36.28
N ASP A 419 -7.65 2.70 -35.45
CA ASP A 419 -7.50 2.84 -34.01
C ASP A 419 -6.02 2.87 -33.60
N TYR A 420 -5.69 3.73 -32.64
CA TYR A 420 -4.32 3.92 -32.15
C TYR A 420 -4.18 3.59 -30.65
N HIS A 421 -5.25 3.14 -29.99
CA HIS A 421 -5.21 2.71 -28.59
C HIS A 421 -4.59 1.32 -28.43
N GLY A 422 -4.39 0.92 -27.18
CA GLY A 422 -3.85 -0.40 -26.85
C GLY A 422 -2.36 -0.39 -26.51
N CYS A 423 -1.77 -1.58 -26.58
CA CYS A 423 -0.38 -1.84 -26.24
C CYS A 423 0.38 -2.27 -27.51
N PRO A 424 1.35 -1.49 -28.00
CA PRO A 424 2.14 -1.83 -29.18
C PRO A 424 2.75 -3.23 -29.16
N PHE A 425 3.25 -3.67 -27.99
CA PHE A 425 3.86 -4.99 -27.81
C PHE A 425 2.86 -6.16 -27.97
N ARG A 426 1.55 -5.91 -27.84
CA ARG A 426 0.50 -6.90 -28.07
C ARG A 426 -0.15 -6.75 -29.45
N ASP A 427 -0.34 -5.51 -29.88
CA ASP A 427 -1.30 -5.15 -30.93
C ASP A 427 -0.63 -4.87 -32.29
N TRP A 428 0.69 -4.61 -32.34
CA TRP A 428 1.41 -4.40 -33.60
C TRP A 428 1.95 -5.70 -34.18
N SER A 429 2.21 -5.70 -35.49
CA SER A 429 2.95 -6.79 -36.13
C SER A 429 4.44 -6.70 -35.80
N SER A 430 5.13 -7.83 -35.87
CA SER A 430 6.57 -7.91 -35.60
C SER A 430 7.38 -6.99 -36.52
N GLU A 431 6.97 -6.79 -37.76
CA GLU A 431 7.66 -5.88 -38.70
C GLU A 431 7.51 -4.41 -38.27
N ARG A 432 6.29 -3.99 -37.92
CA ARG A 432 6.04 -2.62 -37.46
C ARG A 432 6.78 -2.34 -36.16
N LEU A 433 6.73 -3.28 -35.20
CA LEU A 433 7.42 -3.15 -33.93
C LEU A 433 8.95 -3.09 -34.14
N THR A 434 9.50 -3.90 -35.04
CA THR A 434 10.92 -3.86 -35.41
C THR A 434 11.32 -2.49 -35.95
N SER A 435 10.57 -1.96 -36.92
CA SER A 435 10.86 -0.65 -37.52
C SER A 435 10.85 0.49 -36.49
N GLU A 436 9.89 0.49 -35.56
CA GLU A 436 9.80 1.49 -34.51
C GLU A 436 10.92 1.35 -33.46
N LEU A 437 11.30 0.13 -33.08
CA LEU A 437 12.42 -0.10 -32.17
C LEU A 437 13.77 0.28 -32.81
N GLN A 438 13.93 0.08 -34.12
CA GLN A 438 15.08 0.58 -34.89
C GLN A 438 15.15 2.11 -34.87
N ALA A 439 14.02 2.79 -35.06
CA ALA A 439 13.94 4.25 -34.97
C ALA A 439 14.29 4.79 -33.56
N MET A 440 14.15 3.95 -32.53
CA MET A 440 14.59 4.24 -31.15
C MET A 440 16.08 3.93 -30.90
N ASN A 441 16.85 3.58 -31.94
CA ASN A 441 18.29 3.25 -31.88
C ASN A 441 18.63 2.00 -31.05
N LEU A 442 17.75 1.00 -31.01
CA LEU A 442 18.06 -0.30 -30.40
C LEU A 442 18.90 -1.16 -31.35
N THR A 443 19.78 -1.99 -30.78
CA THR A 443 20.57 -2.96 -31.57
C THR A 443 19.70 -4.14 -32.00
N GLN A 444 20.12 -4.85 -33.06
CA GLN A 444 19.37 -6.01 -33.55
C GLN A 444 19.16 -7.08 -32.47
N GLN A 445 20.15 -7.32 -31.61
CA GLN A 445 20.03 -8.26 -30.49
C GLN A 445 18.99 -7.82 -29.45
N GLN A 446 18.95 -6.51 -29.14
CA GLN A 446 17.95 -5.94 -28.22
C GLN A 446 16.55 -6.07 -28.80
N ILE A 447 16.38 -5.80 -30.09
CA ILE A 447 15.09 -5.92 -30.78
C ILE A 447 14.59 -7.36 -30.71
N THR A 448 15.44 -8.35 -31.06
CA THR A 448 15.07 -9.77 -30.95
C THR A 448 14.60 -10.13 -29.54
N SER A 449 15.30 -9.67 -28.50
CA SER A 449 14.89 -9.95 -27.11
C SER A 449 13.51 -9.38 -26.74
N VAL A 450 13.12 -8.23 -27.30
CA VAL A 450 11.80 -7.61 -27.09
C VAL A 450 10.72 -8.33 -27.86
N LEU A 451 11.02 -8.79 -29.09
CA LEU A 451 10.10 -9.59 -29.90
C LEU A 451 9.80 -10.93 -29.22
N ASP A 452 10.83 -11.64 -28.74
CA ASP A 452 10.67 -12.91 -28.02
C ASP A 452 9.75 -12.79 -26.80
N LEU A 453 9.88 -11.69 -26.04
CA LEU A 453 9.01 -11.40 -24.90
C LEU A 453 7.57 -11.09 -25.33
N SER A 454 7.40 -10.39 -26.44
CA SER A 454 6.09 -10.04 -27.00
C SER A 454 5.37 -11.30 -27.50
N GLU A 455 6.09 -12.24 -28.14
CA GLU A 455 5.56 -13.53 -28.58
C GLU A 455 5.15 -14.44 -27.41
N LYS A 456 5.90 -14.40 -26.30
CA LYS A 456 5.57 -15.13 -25.06
C LYS A 456 4.37 -14.54 -24.30
N GLY A 457 3.91 -13.34 -24.67
CA GLY A 457 2.81 -12.64 -23.99
C GLY A 457 3.25 -11.77 -22.81
N ASP A 458 4.56 -11.62 -22.59
CA ASP A 458 5.15 -10.83 -21.51
C ASP A 458 5.28 -9.34 -21.86
N TYR A 459 4.17 -8.72 -22.29
CA TYR A 459 4.14 -7.36 -22.85
C TYR A 459 4.66 -6.27 -21.89
N ILE A 460 4.43 -6.43 -20.59
CA ILE A 460 4.90 -5.49 -19.56
C ILE A 460 6.43 -5.56 -19.42
N LEU A 461 6.99 -6.77 -19.50
CA LEU A 461 8.42 -6.98 -19.45
C LEU A 461 9.08 -6.48 -20.75
N ALA A 462 8.45 -6.68 -21.91
CA ALA A 462 8.88 -6.08 -23.18
C ALA A 462 8.96 -4.55 -23.09
N ASN A 463 7.93 -3.90 -22.54
CA ASN A 463 7.94 -2.45 -22.28
C ASN A 463 9.07 -2.03 -21.33
N THR A 464 9.31 -2.81 -20.28
CA THR A 464 10.38 -2.57 -19.31
C THR A 464 11.76 -2.69 -19.97
N LYS A 465 11.98 -3.71 -20.81
CA LYS A 465 13.23 -3.87 -21.57
C LYS A 465 13.51 -2.73 -22.53
N VAL A 466 12.49 -2.25 -23.25
CA VAL A 466 12.65 -1.07 -24.11
C VAL A 466 13.03 0.17 -23.29
N PHE A 467 12.44 0.36 -22.11
CA PHE A 467 12.83 1.45 -21.21
C PHE A 467 14.31 1.34 -20.80
N GLU A 468 14.75 0.16 -20.37
CA GLU A 468 16.14 -0.12 -19.97
C GLU A 468 17.13 0.16 -21.11
N PHE A 469 16.83 -0.31 -22.33
CA PHE A 469 17.71 -0.13 -23.48
C PHE A 469 17.82 1.33 -23.92
N THR A 470 16.72 2.07 -23.85
CA THR A 470 16.69 3.49 -24.24
C THR A 470 17.27 4.42 -23.17
N HIS A 471 17.29 3.99 -21.90
CA HIS A 471 17.79 4.77 -20.76
C HIS A 471 19.01 4.10 -20.11
N LYS A 472 20.10 3.93 -20.87
CA LYS A 472 21.38 3.34 -20.41
C LYS A 472 21.80 3.84 -19.01
N GLY A 473 22.05 2.95 -18.05
CA GLY A 473 22.46 3.32 -16.69
C GLY A 473 21.30 3.68 -15.75
N ALA A 474 20.07 3.28 -16.08
CA ALA A 474 19.00 3.22 -15.10
C ALA A 474 19.29 2.06 -14.13
N ASP A 475 19.60 2.36 -12.87
CA ASP A 475 19.35 1.45 -11.75
C ASP A 475 17.83 1.28 -11.60
N VAL A 476 17.17 0.71 -12.61
CA VAL A 476 15.94 -0.03 -12.35
C VAL A 476 16.46 -1.22 -11.57
N ALA A 477 16.31 -1.20 -10.24
CA ALA A 477 16.68 -2.33 -9.39
C ALA A 477 16.24 -3.60 -10.12
N GLU A 478 17.22 -4.43 -10.48
CA GLU A 478 17.08 -5.60 -11.36
C GLU A 478 15.78 -6.33 -11.00
N GLY A 479 14.77 -6.26 -11.88
CA GLY A 479 13.46 -6.90 -11.64
C GLY A 479 12.26 -5.98 -11.34
N THR A 480 12.39 -4.64 -11.32
CA THR A 480 11.24 -3.75 -11.11
C THR A 480 10.46 -3.46 -12.39
N LEU A 481 9.38 -4.21 -12.64
CA LEU A 481 8.50 -4.04 -13.81
C LEU A 481 7.91 -2.62 -13.91
N ILE A 482 7.80 -2.11 -15.14
CA ILE A 482 7.08 -0.87 -15.47
C ILE A 482 5.68 -1.24 -15.96
N ASP A 483 4.73 -1.29 -15.04
CA ASP A 483 3.35 -1.75 -15.26
C ASP A 483 2.34 -0.62 -15.50
N HIS A 484 2.80 0.63 -15.67
CA HIS A 484 1.94 1.77 -15.96
C HIS A 484 2.62 2.81 -16.89
N PRO A 485 1.89 3.38 -17.88
CA PRO A 485 2.42 4.43 -18.75
C PRO A 485 2.93 5.70 -18.04
N ASN A 486 2.21 6.22 -17.04
CA ASN A 486 2.64 7.39 -16.29
C ASN A 486 3.96 7.14 -15.51
N LEU A 487 4.25 5.89 -15.12
CA LEU A 487 5.44 5.50 -14.36
C LEU A 487 6.63 5.45 -15.29
N TYR A 488 6.43 4.92 -16.50
CA TYR A 488 7.41 5.02 -17.58
C TYR A 488 7.83 6.49 -17.77
N PHE A 489 6.83 7.38 -17.92
CA PHE A 489 7.07 8.80 -18.13
C PHE A 489 7.83 9.44 -16.96
N GLU A 490 7.37 9.22 -15.73
CA GLU A 490 8.00 9.77 -14.53
C GLU A 490 9.44 9.30 -14.37
N ARG A 491 9.70 7.99 -14.47
CA ARG A 491 11.05 7.44 -14.37
C ARG A 491 11.97 8.00 -15.46
N SER A 492 11.45 8.13 -16.68
CA SER A 492 12.20 8.71 -17.80
C SER A 492 12.63 10.15 -17.49
N ARG A 493 11.73 10.98 -16.95
CA ARG A 493 12.04 12.36 -16.54
C ARG A 493 13.00 12.44 -15.36
N MET A 494 12.82 11.57 -14.35
CA MET A 494 13.72 11.53 -13.19
C MET A 494 15.15 11.19 -13.60
N LEU A 495 15.33 10.23 -14.51
CA LEU A 495 16.66 9.86 -15.02
C LEU A 495 17.32 11.00 -15.79
N GLU A 496 16.56 11.73 -16.59
CA GLU A 496 17.09 12.91 -17.27
C GLU A 496 17.52 13.99 -16.27
N LYS A 497 16.69 14.33 -15.29
CA LYS A 497 17.05 15.30 -14.24
C LYS A 497 18.31 14.88 -13.48
N LYS A 498 18.46 13.58 -13.18
CA LYS A 498 19.69 13.03 -12.56
C LYS A 498 20.92 13.19 -13.45
N ARG A 499 20.81 12.91 -14.75
CA ARG A 499 21.92 13.09 -15.71
C ARG A 499 22.33 14.55 -15.84
N SER A 500 21.37 15.47 -15.95
CA SER A 500 21.63 16.91 -16.00
C SER A 500 22.31 17.42 -14.72
N ALA A 501 21.97 16.88 -13.54
CA ALA A 501 22.61 17.23 -12.28
C ALA A 501 24.04 16.67 -12.14
N MET A 502 24.36 15.53 -12.76
CA MET A 502 25.70 14.93 -12.73
C MET A 502 26.63 15.50 -13.80
N GLY A 503 26.11 15.94 -14.95
CA GLY A 503 26.90 16.53 -16.05
C GLY A 503 27.27 18.01 -15.86
N GLY A 504 26.80 18.64 -14.77
CA GLY A 504 27.11 20.03 -14.42
C GLY A 504 28.24 20.21 -13.39
N LYS A 505 29.07 19.18 -13.17
CA LYS A 505 30.28 19.24 -12.34
C LYS A 505 31.54 19.09 -13.16
#